data_AF-F0FXD2-F1
#
_entry.id   AF-F0FXD2-F1
#
_cell.length_a   1.000
_cell.length_b   1.000
_cell.length_c   1.000
_cell.angle_alpha   90.00
_cell.angle_beta   90.00
_cell.angle_gamma   90.00
#
_symmetry.space_group_name_H-M   'P 1'
#
loop_
_entity.id
_entity.type
_entity.pdbx_description
1 polymer ?
#
loop_
_entity_poly.entity_id
_entity_poly.type
_entity_poly.pdbx_seq_one_letter_code
_entity_poly.pdbx_strand_id
1 'polypeptide(L)'
;ASAYALAAIEVVDSRIENWNIRFVDTVADNASSARFVLGSRPVPLSQLDLTGCAMTLARDGDVLSQGSGAACLGNPLNAAVWLADRMAQLGTPLRAGDVVLTGALGPMVAVREAGTHVAQIDGLGSVRATFTA
;
A
#
# COMPACT_ATOMS: atom_id res chain seq x y z
N ALA A 1 -15.39 13.43 4.51
CA ALA A 1 -14.37 13.88 3.54
C ALA A 1 -13.10 13.07 3.78
N SER A 2 -12.57 12.41 2.76
CA SER A 2 -11.22 11.83 2.82
C SER A 2 -10.23 12.99 2.79
N ALA A 3 -9.48 13.21 3.86
CA ALA A 3 -8.80 14.48 4.09
C ALA A 3 -7.56 14.68 3.20
N TYR A 4 -6.80 13.62 2.92
CA TYR A 4 -5.55 13.64 2.17
C TYR A 4 -5.09 12.21 1.83
N ALA A 5 -4.08 12.08 0.96
CA ALA A 5 -3.31 10.86 0.77
C ALA A 5 -1.85 11.05 1.21
N LEU A 6 -1.21 9.92 1.52
CA LEU A 6 0.22 9.79 1.83
C LEU A 6 0.79 8.67 0.94
N ALA A 7 2.05 8.81 0.53
CA ALA A 7 2.80 7.65 0.05
C ALA A 7 2.97 6.64 1.19
N ALA A 8 2.88 5.34 0.90
CA ALA A 8 3.05 4.30 1.90
C ALA A 8 3.79 3.08 1.33
N ILE A 9 4.53 2.39 2.19
CA ILE A 9 5.06 1.05 1.92
C ILE A 9 4.36 0.10 2.89
N GLU A 10 3.71 -0.92 2.38
CA GLU A 10 3.25 -2.06 3.17
C GLU A 10 4.32 -3.16 3.15
N VAL A 11 4.66 -3.67 4.32
CA VAL A 11 5.48 -4.85 4.50
C VAL A 11 4.53 -5.99 4.85
N VAL A 12 4.31 -6.86 3.88
CA VAL A 12 3.52 -8.08 4.04
C VAL A 12 4.40 -9.23 4.46
N ASP A 13 3.84 -10.14 5.26
CA ASP A 13 4.50 -11.37 5.69
C ASP A 13 3.46 -12.48 5.89
N SER A 14 3.79 -13.67 5.39
CA SER A 14 2.91 -14.84 5.44
C SER A 14 3.30 -15.74 6.61
N ARG A 15 2.34 -16.06 7.47
CA ARG A 15 2.54 -17.07 8.52
C ARG A 15 2.37 -18.51 8.00
N ILE A 16 2.00 -18.64 6.72
CA ILE A 16 1.90 -19.92 6.01
C ILE A 16 3.21 -20.17 5.27
N GLU A 17 3.73 -21.39 5.43
CA GLU A 17 4.99 -21.83 4.90
C GLU A 17 5.10 -21.60 3.38
N ASN A 18 6.26 -21.09 2.95
CA ASN A 18 6.61 -20.88 1.54
C ASN A 18 5.63 -20.00 0.75
N TRP A 19 4.82 -19.17 1.42
CA TRP A 19 3.75 -18.40 0.77
C TRP A 19 2.79 -19.28 -0.05
N ASN A 20 2.63 -20.55 0.34
CA ASN A 20 1.72 -21.49 -0.32
C ASN A 20 0.27 -21.20 0.10
N ILE A 21 -0.26 -20.09 -0.39
CA ILE A 21 -1.52 -19.50 0.03
C ILE A 21 -2.58 -19.57 -1.09
N ARG A 22 -3.82 -19.81 -0.69
CA ARG A 22 -5.01 -19.47 -1.47
C ARG A 22 -5.69 -18.27 -0.82
N PHE A 23 -6.70 -17.72 -1.48
CA PHE A 23 -7.43 -16.55 -1.00
C PHE A 23 -7.89 -16.67 0.47
N VAL A 24 -8.52 -17.79 0.84
CA VAL A 24 -9.01 -17.99 2.22
C VAL A 24 -7.88 -18.01 3.25
N ASP A 25 -6.70 -18.50 2.85
CA ASP A 25 -5.56 -18.62 3.73
C ASP A 25 -4.98 -17.21 4.02
N THR A 26 -4.93 -16.33 3.01
CA THR A 26 -4.58 -14.91 3.18
C THR A 26 -5.59 -14.16 4.05
N VAL A 27 -6.90 -14.41 3.87
CA VAL A 27 -7.95 -13.81 4.71
C VAL A 27 -7.78 -14.24 6.16
N ALA A 28 -7.59 -15.54 6.41
CA ALA A 28 -7.37 -16.08 7.75
C ALA A 28 -6.08 -15.52 8.37
N ASP A 29 -5.05 -15.29 7.56
CA ASP A 29 -3.78 -14.71 7.96
C ASP A 29 -3.78 -13.17 8.01
N ASN A 30 -4.93 -12.54 8.32
CA ASN A 30 -5.08 -11.09 8.42
C ASN A 30 -4.52 -10.34 7.20
N ALA A 31 -4.92 -10.79 6.01
CA ALA A 31 -4.46 -10.29 4.71
C ALA A 31 -2.93 -10.33 4.51
N SER A 32 -2.21 -11.20 5.24
CA SER A 32 -0.75 -11.25 5.30
C SER A 32 -0.12 -9.89 5.68
N SER A 33 -0.87 -8.99 6.31
CA SER A 33 -0.31 -7.71 6.77
C SER A 33 0.63 -7.94 7.94
N ALA A 34 1.76 -7.22 7.96
CA ALA A 34 2.71 -7.24 9.06
C ALA A 34 3.05 -5.85 9.56
N ARG A 35 3.54 -4.95 8.69
CA ARG A 35 3.88 -3.56 9.03
C ARG A 35 3.55 -2.63 7.87
N PHE A 36 3.51 -1.33 8.14
CA PHE A 36 3.50 -0.32 7.09
C PHE A 36 4.28 0.92 7.54
N VAL A 37 4.74 1.69 6.57
CA VAL A 37 5.42 2.97 6.77
C VAL A 37 4.68 4.03 5.97
N LEU A 38 4.38 5.17 6.60
CA LEU A 38 3.77 6.31 5.96
C LEU A 38 4.83 7.37 5.64
N GLY A 39 4.68 8.00 4.47
CA GLY A 39 5.37 9.25 4.16
C GLY A 39 4.88 10.39 5.07
N SER A 40 5.62 11.49 5.08
CA SER A 40 5.37 12.63 5.96
C SER A 40 4.68 13.81 5.27
N ARG A 41 4.30 13.68 4.00
CA ARG A 41 3.73 14.75 3.18
C ARG A 41 2.26 14.47 2.84
N PRO A 42 1.29 14.91 3.65
CA PRO A 42 -0.12 14.79 3.31
C PRO A 42 -0.45 15.69 2.12
N VAL A 43 -1.14 15.12 1.12
CA VAL A 43 -1.58 15.86 -0.07
C VAL A 43 -3.09 15.73 -0.23
N PRO A 44 -3.84 16.84 -0.36
CA PRO A 44 -5.27 16.79 -0.63
C PRO A 44 -5.57 15.97 -1.90
N LEU A 45 -6.61 15.13 -1.86
CA LEU A 45 -6.95 14.26 -2.99
C LEU A 45 -7.26 15.04 -4.28
N SER A 46 -7.80 16.26 -4.16
CA SER A 46 -8.10 17.14 -5.30
C SER A 46 -6.86 17.63 -6.05
N GLN A 47 -5.66 17.44 -5.50
CA GLN A 47 -4.39 17.81 -6.11
C GLN A 47 -3.63 16.62 -6.71
N LEU A 48 -4.24 15.43 -6.71
CA LEU A 48 -3.59 14.20 -7.14
C LEU A 48 -4.28 13.60 -8.36
N ASP A 49 -3.49 13.23 -9.36
CA ASP A 49 -3.90 12.23 -10.34
C ASP A 49 -3.71 10.83 -9.74
N LEU A 50 -4.74 10.32 -9.06
CA LEU A 50 -4.68 9.04 -8.37
C LEU A 50 -4.60 7.83 -9.29
N THR A 51 -4.95 7.97 -10.57
CA THR A 51 -4.89 6.86 -11.54
C THR A 51 -3.56 6.92 -12.31
N GLY A 52 -3.15 8.11 -12.74
CA GLY A 52 -1.94 8.32 -13.53
C GLY A 52 -0.65 8.50 -12.72
N CYS A 53 -0.70 8.58 -11.38
CA CYS A 53 0.51 8.69 -10.57
C CYS A 53 1.44 7.49 -10.79
N ALA A 54 2.64 7.73 -11.33
CA ALA A 54 3.65 6.70 -11.46
C ALA A 54 4.25 6.38 -10.09
N MET A 55 4.59 5.10 -9.88
CA MET A 55 5.26 4.61 -8.69
C MET A 55 6.54 3.86 -9.09
N THR A 56 7.62 4.11 -8.37
CA THR A 56 8.82 3.27 -8.38
C THR A 56 9.19 2.87 -6.97
N LEU A 57 9.66 1.64 -6.79
CA LEU A 57 10.27 1.13 -5.57
C LEU A 57 11.69 0.72 -5.90
N ALA A 58 12.67 1.31 -5.22
CA ALA A 58 14.08 1.07 -5.46
C ALA A 58 14.83 0.74 -4.16
N ARG A 59 15.94 0.01 -4.28
CA ARG A 59 16.91 -0.23 -3.23
C ARG A 59 18.30 0.14 -3.77
N ASP A 60 19.01 1.01 -3.07
CA ASP A 60 20.37 1.45 -3.43
C ASP A 60 20.52 1.97 -4.88
N GLY A 61 19.45 2.59 -5.41
CA GLY A 61 19.42 3.13 -6.77
C GLY A 61 18.88 2.16 -7.83
N ASP A 62 18.81 0.87 -7.52
CA ASP A 62 18.25 -0.14 -8.41
C ASP A 62 16.73 -0.22 -8.26
N VAL A 63 16.01 -0.02 -9.36
CA VAL A 63 14.55 -0.14 -9.38
C VAL A 63 14.17 -1.61 -9.30
N LEU A 64 13.42 -1.97 -8.26
CA LEU A 64 12.96 -3.34 -8.00
C LEU A 64 11.51 -3.56 -8.45
N SER A 65 10.68 -2.50 -8.42
CA SER A 65 9.29 -2.56 -8.85
C SER A 65 8.84 -1.20 -9.37
N GLN A 66 7.89 -1.22 -10.30
CA GLN A 66 7.27 -0.04 -10.89
C GLN A 66 5.79 -0.30 -11.13
N GLY A 67 5.02 0.77 -11.19
CA GLY A 67 3.61 0.71 -11.55
C GLY A 67 2.92 2.06 -11.47
N SER A 68 1.61 2.06 -11.26
CA SER A 68 0.84 3.29 -11.16
C SER A 68 -0.43 3.10 -10.33
N GLY A 69 -1.06 4.22 -9.98
CA GLY A 69 -2.38 4.27 -9.36
C GLY A 69 -3.42 3.33 -10.00
N ALA A 70 -3.44 3.26 -11.33
CA ALA A 70 -4.37 2.44 -12.10
C ALA A 70 -4.28 0.93 -11.78
N ALA A 71 -3.13 0.43 -11.33
CA ALA A 71 -2.97 -0.97 -10.95
C ALA A 71 -3.84 -1.35 -9.73
N CYS A 72 -4.19 -0.36 -8.91
CA CYS A 72 -5.07 -0.51 -7.76
C CYS A 72 -6.54 -0.43 -8.19
N LEU A 73 -7.09 -1.54 -8.70
CA LEU A 73 -8.49 -1.66 -9.12
C LEU A 73 -8.95 -0.54 -10.08
N GLY A 74 -8.07 -0.08 -10.98
CA GLY A 74 -8.32 1.03 -11.91
C GLY A 74 -8.23 2.44 -11.29
N ASN A 75 -8.53 2.57 -10.01
CA ASN A 75 -8.34 3.79 -9.23
C ASN A 75 -8.26 3.42 -7.73
N PRO A 76 -7.29 3.93 -6.96
CA PRO A 76 -7.16 3.64 -5.53
C PRO A 76 -8.43 3.90 -4.69
N LEU A 77 -9.28 4.85 -5.10
CA LEU A 77 -10.54 5.13 -4.42
C LEU A 77 -11.58 4.01 -4.59
N ASN A 78 -11.49 3.20 -5.66
CA ASN A 78 -12.38 2.05 -5.83
C ASN A 78 -12.17 1.02 -4.71
N ALA A 79 -10.91 0.79 -4.33
CA ALA A 79 -10.59 -0.08 -3.20
C ALA A 79 -11.09 0.49 -1.86
N ALA A 80 -10.93 1.80 -1.66
CA ALA A 80 -11.42 2.48 -0.46
C ALA A 80 -12.96 2.41 -0.34
N VAL A 81 -13.69 2.62 -1.44
CA VAL A 81 -15.16 2.51 -1.48
C VAL A 81 -15.59 1.08 -1.19
N TRP A 82 -14.98 0.09 -1.84
CA TRP A 82 -15.28 -1.32 -1.58
C TRP A 82 -15.09 -1.69 -0.10
N LEU A 83 -13.98 -1.23 0.51
CA LEU A 83 -13.71 -1.50 1.92
C LEU A 83 -14.73 -0.80 2.83
N ALA A 84 -15.06 0.46 2.55
CA ALA A 84 -16.05 1.21 3.31
C ALA A 84 -17.42 0.52 3.30
N ASP A 85 -17.88 0.09 2.12
CA ASP A 85 -19.14 -0.64 1.95
C ASP A 85 -19.11 -1.98 2.70
N ARG A 86 -18.00 -2.72 2.59
CA ARG A 86 -17.84 -4.01 3.26
C ARG A 86 -17.87 -3.86 4.79
N MET A 87 -17.16 -2.87 5.31
CA MET A 87 -17.07 -2.58 6.74
C MET A 87 -18.43 -2.13 7.31
N ALA A 88 -19.19 -1.34 6.55
CA ALA A 88 -20.56 -0.98 6.91
C ALA A 88 -21.49 -2.20 6.98
N GLN A 89 -21.44 -3.09 5.99
CA GLN A 89 -22.23 -4.33 5.97
C GLN A 89 -21.90 -5.28 7.14
N LEU A 90 -20.65 -5.29 7.60
CA LEU A 90 -20.19 -6.09 8.74
C LEU A 90 -20.52 -5.46 10.10
N GLY A 91 -21.13 -4.27 10.13
CA GLY A 91 -21.47 -3.55 11.36
C GLY A 91 -20.30 -2.85 12.04
N THR A 92 -19.16 -2.74 11.36
CA THR A 92 -17.93 -2.09 11.86
C THR A 92 -17.47 -1.01 10.89
N PRO A 93 -18.23 0.09 10.69
CA PRO A 93 -17.91 1.10 9.70
C PRO A 93 -16.58 1.81 9.99
N LEU A 94 -15.92 2.28 8.93
CA LEU A 94 -14.73 3.13 9.03
C LEU A 94 -15.07 4.44 9.75
N ARG A 95 -14.11 4.94 10.53
CA ARG A 95 -14.22 6.13 11.36
C ARG A 95 -13.34 7.26 10.84
N ALA A 96 -13.69 8.48 11.22
CA ALA A 96 -12.83 9.63 10.97
C ALA A 96 -11.48 9.43 11.67
N GLY A 97 -10.39 9.58 10.92
CA GLY A 97 -9.02 9.35 11.41
C GLY A 97 -8.46 7.97 11.10
N ASP A 98 -9.28 7.03 10.61
CA ASP A 98 -8.77 5.72 10.16
C ASP A 98 -7.84 5.87 8.96
N VAL A 99 -6.82 5.01 8.91
CA VAL A 99 -5.89 4.90 7.78
C VAL A 99 -6.29 3.73 6.90
N VAL A 100 -6.43 3.99 5.61
CA VAL A 100 -6.74 2.96 4.60
C VAL A 100 -5.56 2.82 3.65
N LEU A 101 -4.95 1.63 3.62
CA LEU A 101 -4.01 1.24 2.56
C LEU A 101 -4.84 0.67 1.40
N THR A 102 -4.86 1.37 0.27
CA THR A 102 -5.79 1.07 -0.83
C THR A 102 -5.38 -0.15 -1.67
N GLY A 103 -4.15 -0.62 -1.52
CA GLY A 103 -3.60 -1.76 -2.28
C GLY A 103 -2.32 -1.38 -3.02
N ALA A 104 -1.65 -2.40 -3.55
CA ALA A 104 -0.35 -2.24 -4.19
C ALA A 104 -0.46 -1.50 -5.54
N LEU A 105 0.46 -0.56 -5.79
CA LEU A 105 0.57 0.16 -7.07
C LEU A 105 1.43 -0.58 -8.10
N GLY A 106 2.15 -1.62 -7.68
CA GLY A 106 3.01 -2.45 -8.53
C GLY A 106 3.31 -3.78 -7.83
N PRO A 107 4.02 -4.71 -8.49
CA PRO A 107 4.37 -6.00 -7.91
C PRO A 107 5.17 -5.86 -6.60
N MET A 108 4.86 -6.70 -5.61
CA MET A 108 5.65 -6.77 -4.39
C MET A 108 7.03 -7.39 -4.64
N VAL A 109 8.00 -7.02 -3.81
CA VAL A 109 9.38 -7.52 -3.90
C VAL A 109 9.78 -8.18 -2.59
N ALA A 110 10.54 -9.27 -2.66
CA ALA A 110 11.02 -9.96 -1.48
C ALA A 110 12.17 -9.18 -0.84
N VAL A 111 12.06 -8.89 0.45
CA VAL A 111 13.16 -8.32 1.23
C VAL A 111 14.02 -9.48 1.75
N ARG A 112 15.21 -9.67 1.17
CA ARG A 112 16.11 -10.78 1.51
C ARG A 112 17.33 -10.37 2.32
N GLU A 113 17.67 -9.09 2.28
CA GLU A 113 18.88 -8.54 2.86
C GLU A 113 18.53 -7.20 3.53
N ALA A 114 19.35 -6.81 4.51
CA ALA A 114 19.30 -5.47 5.07
C ALA A 114 19.49 -4.41 3.97
N GLY A 115 18.85 -3.25 4.12
CA GLY A 115 18.90 -2.21 3.11
C GLY A 115 17.73 -1.23 3.19
N THR A 116 17.87 -0.11 2.49
CA THR A 116 16.83 0.93 2.44
C THR A 116 16.05 0.84 1.15
N HIS A 117 14.75 0.60 1.28
CA HIS A 117 13.79 0.62 0.20
C HIS A 117 13.13 2.00 0.14
N VAL A 118 13.09 2.60 -1.04
CA VAL A 118 12.51 3.92 -1.27
C VAL A 118 11.43 3.80 -2.32
N ALA A 119 10.19 4.09 -1.94
CA ALA A 119 9.11 4.28 -2.89
C ALA A 119 8.98 5.75 -3.23
N GLN A 120 8.89 6.07 -4.52
CA GLN A 120 8.56 7.39 -5.05
C GLN A 120 7.21 7.27 -5.77
N ILE A 121 6.27 8.14 -5.43
CA ILE A 121 4.95 8.20 -6.06
C ILE A 121 4.71 9.63 -6.52
N ASP A 122 4.40 9.82 -7.80
CA ASP A 122 4.16 11.12 -8.39
C ASP A 122 3.03 11.87 -7.64
N GLY A 123 3.27 13.15 -7.35
CA GLY A 123 2.37 13.99 -6.55
C GLY A 123 2.43 13.74 -5.04
N LEU A 124 2.77 12.53 -4.58
CA LEU A 124 2.82 12.16 -3.16
C LEU A 124 4.23 12.22 -2.55
N GLY A 125 5.28 12.23 -3.37
CA GLY A 125 6.67 12.26 -2.94
C GLY A 125 7.17 10.87 -2.54
N SER A 126 8.05 10.81 -1.54
CA SER A 126 8.77 9.59 -1.18
C SER A 126 8.44 9.05 0.19
N VAL A 127 8.50 7.73 0.35
CA VAL A 127 8.52 7.03 1.64
C VAL A 127 9.68 6.02 1.66
N ARG A 128 10.28 5.82 2.83
CA ARG A 128 11.46 4.96 2.99
C ARG A 128 11.24 3.94 4.10
N ALA A 129 11.69 2.71 3.87
CA ALA A 129 11.75 1.66 4.88
C ALA A 129 13.15 1.05 4.89
N THR A 130 13.82 1.09 6.04
CA THR A 130 15.14 0.50 6.23
C THR A 130 15.02 -0.78 7.03
N PHE A 131 15.49 -1.88 6.46
CA PHE A 131 15.57 -3.18 7.12
C PHE A 131 16.99 -3.36 7.65
N THR A 132 17.11 -3.78 8.91
CA THR A 132 18.39 -4.08 9.56
C THR A 132 18.60 -5.60 9.64
N ALA A 133 19.85 -6.00 9.86
CA ALA A 133 20.20 -7.39 10.18
C ALA A 133 19.72 -7.79 11.58
#